data_AF-A0A242BER5-F1
#
_entry.id   AF-A0A242BER5-F1
#
_cell.length_a   1.000
_cell.length_b   1.000
_cell.length_c   1.000
_cell.angle_alpha   90.00
_cell.angle_beta   90.00
_cell.angle_gamma   90.00
#
_symmetry.space_group_name_H-M   'P 1'
#
loop_
_entity.id
_entity.type
_entity.pdbx_description
1 polymer ?
#
loop_
_entity_poly.entity_id
_entity_poly.type
_entity_poly.pdbx_seq_one_letter_code
_entity_poly.pdbx_strand_id
1 'polypeptide(L)'
;MTKRYHYSPLLDGFTQKVDLQEEKKLIRCFEKEILREISRRKDRQLPVSQYIKNFSLEEKRCFFGLLKRFERVKVYYRLEAGISRQYLIAAQA
;
A
#
# COMPACT_ATOMS: atom_id res chain seq x y z
N MET A 1 13.73 7.76 -9.17
CA MET A 1 14.08 6.32 -9.26
C MET A 1 12.82 5.52 -9.02
N THR A 2 12.19 5.04 -10.08
CA THR A 2 11.01 4.16 -10.03
C THR A 2 11.50 2.75 -9.67
N LYS A 3 11.27 2.34 -8.43
CA LYS A 3 11.47 0.94 -8.03
C LYS A 3 10.41 0.12 -8.77
N ARG A 4 10.80 -0.76 -9.67
CA ARG A 4 9.87 -1.70 -10.32
C ARG A 4 9.45 -2.74 -9.30
N TYR A 5 8.21 -2.69 -8.82
CA TYR A 5 7.67 -3.78 -8.02
C TYR A 5 7.19 -4.87 -8.98
N HIS A 6 7.95 -5.97 -9.09
CA HIS A 6 7.54 -7.12 -9.89
C HIS A 6 6.42 -7.87 -9.17
N TYR A 7 5.22 -7.79 -9.73
CA TYR A 7 4.05 -8.54 -9.29
C TYR A 7 3.80 -9.70 -10.25
N SER A 8 3.70 -10.93 -9.74
CA SER A 8 3.23 -12.06 -10.54
C SER A 8 1.70 -12.13 -10.48
N PRO A 9 0.99 -12.13 -11.63
CA PRO A 9 -0.47 -12.18 -11.70
C PRO A 9 -1.15 -13.44 -11.12
N LEU A 10 -0.38 -14.41 -10.61
CA LEU A 10 -0.86 -15.74 -10.20
C LEU A 10 -1.44 -15.80 -8.77
N LEU A 11 -1.60 -14.67 -8.09
CA LEU A 11 -2.26 -14.60 -6.77
C LEU A 11 -3.76 -14.94 -6.80
N ASP A 12 -4.37 -15.09 -7.98
CA ASP A 12 -5.77 -15.53 -8.14
C ASP A 12 -5.96 -17.06 -8.23
N GLY A 13 -4.89 -17.87 -8.24
CA GLY A 13 -5.01 -19.30 -8.57
C GLY A 13 -4.24 -20.23 -7.64
N PHE A 14 -4.69 -20.40 -6.39
CA PHE A 14 -4.68 -21.62 -5.55
C PHE A 14 -3.47 -22.61 -5.49
N THR A 15 -2.35 -22.40 -6.19
CA THR A 15 -1.33 -23.45 -6.41
C THR A 15 0.06 -22.91 -6.79
N GLN A 16 0.45 -21.74 -6.31
CA GLN A 16 1.88 -21.43 -6.21
C GLN A 16 2.26 -21.38 -4.74
N LYS A 17 3.34 -22.09 -4.38
CA LYS A 17 4.09 -21.83 -3.16
C LYS A 17 4.52 -20.37 -3.20
N VAL A 18 3.65 -19.47 -2.76
CA VAL A 18 3.98 -18.08 -2.54
C VAL A 18 5.10 -18.11 -1.53
N ASP A 19 6.29 -17.66 -1.91
CA ASP A 19 7.37 -17.54 -0.95
C ASP A 19 6.94 -16.48 0.06
N LEU A 20 6.44 -16.96 1.20
CA LEU A 20 6.00 -16.13 2.33
C LEU A 20 7.09 -15.16 2.77
N GLN A 21 8.37 -15.46 2.51
CA GLN A 21 9.46 -14.54 2.80
C GLN A 21 9.53 -13.38 1.80
N GLU A 22 9.35 -13.63 0.51
CA GLU A 22 9.34 -12.57 -0.51
C GLU A 22 8.16 -11.63 -0.32
N GLU A 23 6.99 -12.18 -0.03
CA GLU A 23 5.81 -11.37 0.26
C GLU A 23 6.01 -10.51 1.51
N LYS A 24 6.53 -11.09 2.61
CA LYS A 24 6.87 -10.33 3.82
C LYS A 24 7.91 -9.24 3.56
N LYS A 25 8.90 -9.49 2.70
CA LYS A 25 9.87 -8.46 2.28
C LYS A 25 9.18 -7.32 1.53
N LEU A 26 8.28 -7.63 0.60
CA LEU A 26 7.51 -6.63 -0.15
C LEU A 26 6.60 -5.80 0.77
N ILE A 27 5.88 -6.45 1.68
CA ILE A 27 5.06 -5.81 2.72
C ILE A 27 5.91 -4.81 3.51
N ARG A 28 7.04 -5.25 4.06
CA ARG A 28 7.96 -4.38 4.82
C ARG A 28 8.50 -3.21 4.00
N CYS A 29 8.76 -3.43 2.71
CA CYS A 29 9.21 -2.37 1.80
C CYS A 29 8.14 -1.29 1.61
N PHE A 30 6.90 -1.70 1.32
CA PHE A 30 5.77 -0.77 1.21
C PHE A 30 5.54 -0.01 2.52
N GLU A 31 5.46 -0.72 3.65
CA GLU A 31 5.25 -0.09 4.96
C GLU A 31 6.32 0.91 5.32
N LYS A 32 7.60 0.57 5.11
CA LYS A 32 8.72 1.47 5.39
C LYS A 32 8.63 2.74 4.53
N GLU A 33 8.26 2.60 3.27
CA GLU A 33 8.12 3.74 2.37
C GLU A 33 6.93 4.64 2.75
N ILE A 34 5.78 4.03 3.01
CA ILE A 34 4.57 4.71 3.48
C ILE A 34 4.84 5.46 4.79
N LEU A 35 5.46 4.81 5.78
CA LEU A 35 5.79 5.43 7.07
C LEU A 35 6.74 6.61 6.91
N ARG A 36 7.74 6.48 6.01
CA ARG A 36 8.65 7.59 5.70
C ARG A 36 7.89 8.77 5.10
N GLU A 37 6.95 8.51 4.20
CA GLU A 37 6.16 9.57 3.57
C GLU A 37 5.18 10.22 4.56
N ILE A 38 4.54 9.41 5.42
CA ILE A 38 3.70 9.89 6.53
C ILE A 38 4.49 10.77 7.50
N SER A 39 5.72 10.38 7.87
CA SER A 39 6.56 11.15 8.81
C SER A 39 6.94 12.54 8.30
N ARG A 40 6.90 12.76 6.99
CA ARG A 40 7.17 14.06 6.36
C ARG A 40 5.95 14.98 6.36
N ARG A 41 4.76 14.44 6.63
CA ARG A 41 3.51 15.19 6.59
C ARG A 41 3.07 15.63 7.98
N LYS A 42 2.47 16.81 8.05
CA LYS A 42 1.99 17.41 9.30
C LYS A 42 0.79 16.65 9.89
N ASP A 43 -0.11 16.19 9.03
CA ASP A 43 -1.33 15.46 9.38
C ASP A 43 -1.09 13.98 9.72
N ARG A 44 0.13 13.48 9.51
CA ARG A 44 0.51 12.06 9.65
C ARG A 44 -0.41 11.11 8.85
N GLN A 45 -0.99 11.60 7.76
CA GLN A 45 -1.91 10.85 6.90
C GLN A 45 -1.47 11.00 5.45
N LEU A 46 -1.60 9.93 4.67
CA LEU A 46 -1.23 9.88 3.26
C LEU A 46 -2.43 9.44 2.43
N PRO A 47 -2.96 10.29 1.53
CA PRO A 47 -4.01 9.86 0.61
C PRO A 47 -3.52 8.73 -0.30
N VAL A 48 -4.28 7.65 -0.38
CA VAL A 48 -3.95 6.49 -1.23
C VAL A 48 -3.79 6.93 -2.68
N SER A 49 -4.69 7.78 -3.17
CA SER A 49 -4.66 8.33 -4.53
C SER A 49 -3.34 9.05 -4.85
N GLN A 50 -2.77 9.73 -3.87
CA GLN A 50 -1.49 10.41 -4.01
C GLN A 50 -0.31 9.44 -3.97
N TYR A 51 -0.37 8.43 -3.09
CA TYR A 51 0.68 7.42 -2.99
C TYR A 51 0.82 6.60 -4.27
N ILE A 52 -0.30 6.14 -4.84
CA ILE A 52 -0.31 5.28 -6.04
C ILE A 52 -0.33 6.05 -7.36
N LYS A 53 -0.20 7.39 -7.33
CA LYS A 53 -0.36 8.25 -8.52
C LYS A 53 0.55 7.82 -9.67
N ASN A 54 1.79 7.47 -9.34
CA ASN A 54 2.83 7.09 -10.31
C ASN A 54 2.97 5.57 -10.47
N PHE A 55 2.09 4.78 -9.85
CA PHE A 55 2.18 3.33 -9.93
C PHE A 55 1.67 2.85 -11.30
N SER A 56 2.36 1.87 -11.86
CA SER A 56 1.86 1.07 -12.97
C SER A 56 0.61 0.28 -12.55
N LEU A 57 -0.10 -0.29 -13.53
CA LEU A 57 -1.26 -1.13 -13.24
C LEU A 57 -0.89 -2.35 -12.39
N GLU A 58 0.27 -2.96 -12.65
CA GLU A 58 0.79 -4.09 -11.87
C GLU A 58 1.13 -3.70 -10.43
N GLU A 59 1.76 -2.54 -10.25
CA GLU A 59 2.11 -2.01 -8.93
C GLU A 59 0.85 -1.68 -8.11
N LYS A 60 -0.19 -1.15 -8.76
CA LYS A 60 -1.50 -0.94 -8.12
C LYS A 60 -2.12 -2.25 -7.68
N ARG A 61 -2.16 -3.26 -8.55
CA ARG A 61 -2.70 -4.59 -8.22
C ARG A 61 -1.95 -5.21 -7.04
N CYS A 62 -0.61 -5.13 -7.06
CA CYS A 62 0.23 -5.58 -5.97
C CYS A 62 -0.11 -4.89 -4.64
N PHE A 63 -0.12 -3.56 -4.65
CA PHE A 63 -0.44 -2.77 -3.46
C PHE A 63 -1.82 -3.12 -2.91
N PHE A 64 -2.85 -3.17 -3.75
CA PHE A 64 -4.22 -3.51 -3.33
C PHE A 64 -4.35 -4.95 -2.81
N GLY A 65 -3.61 -5.91 -3.38
CA GLY A 65 -3.57 -7.30 -2.90
C GLY A 65 -2.92 -7.44 -1.52
N LEU A 66 -1.98 -6.55 -1.19
CA LEU A 66 -1.24 -6.57 0.08
C LEU A 66 -1.89 -5.72 1.20
N LEU A 67 -2.90 -4.90 0.89
CA LEU A 67 -3.53 -3.97 1.85
C LEU A 67 -3.94 -4.63 3.17
N LYS A 68 -4.54 -5.83 3.11
CA LYS A 68 -5.01 -6.57 4.29
C LYS A 68 -3.88 -7.19 5.11
N ARG A 69 -2.66 -7.22 4.57
CA ARG A 69 -1.48 -7.87 5.16
C ARG A 69 -0.49 -6.87 5.76
N PHE A 70 -0.78 -5.57 5.69
CA PHE A 70 -0.01 -4.56 6.40
C PHE A 70 -0.25 -4.67 7.92
N GLU A 71 0.83 -4.66 8.68
CA GLU A 71 0.87 -4.74 10.14
C GLU A 71 1.14 -3.36 10.77
N ARG A 72 1.91 -2.50 10.09
CA ARG A 72 2.41 -1.22 10.63
C ARG A 72 1.66 0.00 10.10
N VAL A 73 0.81 -0.19 9.10
CA VAL A 73 0.00 0.88 8.50
C VAL A 73 -1.40 0.36 8.25
N LYS A 74 -2.40 1.24 8.39
CA LYS A 74 -3.78 0.93 8.06
C LYS A 74 -4.30 1.89 7.02
N VAL A 75 -5.12 1.35 6.13
CA VAL A 75 -5.93 2.12 5.19
C VAL A 75 -7.34 2.21 5.73
N TYR A 76 -7.85 3.42 5.85
CA TYR A 76 -9.22 3.68 6.28
C TYR A 76 -9.89 4.67 5.33
N TYR A 77 -11.21 4.63 5.37
CA TYR A 77 -12.06 5.49 4.57
C TYR A 77 -12.49 6.69 5.41
N ARG A 78 -12.30 7.90 4.90
CA ARG A 78 -12.75 9.15 5.54
C ARG A 78 -13.84 9.77 4.69
N LEU A 79 -15.01 9.96 5.29
CA LEU A 79 -16.14 10.69 4.73
C LEU A 79 -16.28 11.99 5.53
N GLU A 80 -16.02 13.13 4.91
CA GLU A 80 -16.29 14.45 5.49
C GLU A 80 -17.32 15.19 4.66
N ALA A 81 -18.28 15.83 5.33
CA ALA A 81 -19.30 16.63 4.67
C ALA A 81 -18.63 17.75 3.86
N GLY A 82 -18.83 17.75 2.54
CA GLY A 82 -18.25 18.74 1.62
C GLY A 82 -16.89 18.38 1.02
N ILE A 83 -16.28 17.24 1.38
CA ILE A 83 -15.01 16.76 0.78
C ILE A 83 -15.27 15.47 -0.01
N SER A 84 -14.49 15.26 -1.06
CA SER A 84 -14.50 14.03 -1.86
C SER A 84 -14.08 12.81 -1.02
N ARG A 85 -14.82 11.72 -1.18
CA ARG A 85 -14.59 10.41 -0.56
C ARG A 85 -13.13 9.99 -0.77
N GLN A 86 -12.36 9.81 0.32
CA GLN A 86 -10.94 9.46 0.19
C GLN A 86 -10.51 8.31 1.10
N TYR A 87 -9.66 7.44 0.54
CA TYR A 87 -8.91 6.44 1.28
C TYR A 87 -7.60 7.05 1.77
N LEU A 88 -7.35 6.94 3.07
CA LEU A 88 -6.19 7.48 3.74
C LEU A 88 -5.37 6.34 4.33
N ILE A 89 -4.05 6.47 4.28
CA ILE A 89 -3.08 5.58 4.92
C ILE A 89 -2.54 6.30 6.15
N ALA A 90 -2.57 5.64 7.31
CA ALA A 90 -1.93 6.13 8.53
C ALA A 90 -1.04 5.05 9.16
N ALA A 91 -0.08 5.47 9.98
CA ALA A 91 0.66 4.57 10.84
C ALA A 91 -0.30 3.87 11.82
N GLN A 92 -0.11 2.57 11.99
CA GLN A 92 -0.79 1.81 13.03
C GLN A 92 -0.02 2.01 14.34
N ALA A 93 -0.74 2.40 15.39
CA ALA A 93 -0.19 2.53 16.74
C ALA A 93 0.10 1.16 17.37
#